data_AF-A0A972GJV2-F1
#
_entry.id   AF-A0A972GJV2-F1
#
_cell.length_a   1.000
_cell.length_b   1.000
_cell.length_c   1.000
_cell.angle_alpha   90.00
_cell.angle_beta   90.00
_cell.angle_gamma   90.00
#
_symmetry.space_group_name_H-M   'P 1'
#
loop_
_entity.id
_entity.type
_entity.pdbx_description
1 polymer ?
#
loop_
_entity_poly.entity_id
_entity_poly.type
_entity_poly.pdbx_seq_one_letter_code
_entity_poly.pdbx_strand_id
1 'polypeptide(L)' 'MQFSLWDAPDDGTQIGTTQSMNAVAVVDGIFFVTLNGGSEFSANAFVGDARWLEVAVQCPDDADYTTLTPRRPSMLYPIV' A
#
# COMPACT_ATOMS: atom_id res chain seq x y z
N MET A 1 8.94 -0.83 -5.93
CA MET A 1 7.62 -1.22 -5.38
C MET A 1 6.78 0.03 -5.18
N GLN A 2 5.47 -0.07 -5.38
CA GLN A 2 4.51 1.02 -5.19
C GLN A 2 3.38 0.58 -4.27
N PHE A 3 2.88 1.53 -3.48
CA PHE A 3 1.83 1.32 -2.49
C PHE A 3 0.79 2.43 -2.62
N SER A 4 -0.48 2.07 -2.73
CA SER A 4 -1.62 2.99 -2.77
C SER A 4 -2.70 2.53 -1.79
N LEU A 5 -3.40 3.50 -1.18
CA LEU A 5 -4.46 3.25 -0.23
C LEU A 5 -5.82 3.52 -0.88
N TRP A 6 -6.80 2.67 -0.62
CA TRP A 6 -8.11 2.71 -1.26
C TRP A 6 -9.24 2.59 -0.23
N ASP A 7 -10.41 3.12 -0.56
CA ASP A 7 -11.63 3.05 0.25
C ASP A 7 -12.52 1.82 -0.06
N ALA A 8 -12.08 0.94 -0.97
CA ALA A 8 -12.76 -0.31 -1.32
C ALA A 8 -11.77 -1.39 -1.84
N PRO A 9 -12.17 -2.68 -1.78
CA PRO A 9 -11.29 -3.83 -2.05
C PRO A 9 -10.86 -4.02 -3.50
N ASP A 10 -11.70 -3.65 -4.48
CA ASP A 10 -11.46 -3.91 -5.91
C ASP A 10 -11.70 -2.62 -6.72
N ASP A 11 -12.87 -2.01 -6.54
CA ASP A 11 -13.17 -0.64 -6.99
C ASP A 11 -12.84 0.38 -5.90
N GLY A 12 -13.17 1.65 -6.11
CA GLY A 12 -13.06 2.70 -5.11
C GLY A 12 -12.25 3.92 -5.52
N THR A 13 -12.09 4.84 -4.58
CA THR A 13 -11.29 6.04 -4.71
C THR A 13 -9.96 5.85 -3.99
N GLN A 14 -8.87 6.20 -4.66
CA GLN A 14 -7.56 6.27 -4.01
C GLN A 14 -7.56 7.38 -2.95
N ILE A 15 -7.01 7.05 -1.78
CA ILE A 15 -6.80 7.96 -0.66
C ILE A 15 -5.35 8.44 -0.67
N GLY A 16 -5.17 9.74 -0.92
CA GLY A 16 -3.85 10.36 -1.00
C GLY A 16 -3.05 9.92 -2.23
N THR A 17 -1.73 10.05 -2.16
CA THR A 17 -0.82 9.78 -3.29
C THR A 17 -0.19 8.38 -3.20
N THR A 18 0.21 7.85 -4.35
CA THR A 18 0.96 6.59 -4.42
C THR A 18 2.37 6.78 -3.84
N GLN A 19 2.77 5.89 -2.93
CA GLN A 19 4.11 5.87 -2.36
C GLN A 19 5.01 4.92 -3.15
N SER A 20 6.05 5.48 -3.77
CA SER A 20 7.06 4.73 -4.52
C SER A 20 8.27 4.42 -3.64
N MET A 21 8.52 3.14 -3.41
CA MET A 21 9.67 2.64 -2.66
C MET A 21 10.66 1.97 -3.63
N ASN A 22 11.81 2.59 -3.79
CA ASN A 22 12.89 2.08 -4.63
C ASN A 22 13.84 1.21 -3.81
N ALA A 23 14.44 0.20 -4.45
CA ALA A 23 15.44 -0.67 -3.85
C ALA A 23 15.02 -1.31 -2.50
N VAL A 24 13.74 -1.68 -2.36
CA VAL A 24 13.25 -2.40 -1.17
C VAL A 24 13.90 -3.77 -1.11
N ALA A 25 14.67 -4.02 -0.05
CA ALA A 25 15.27 -5.33 0.19
C ALA A 25 14.17 -6.36 0.49
N VAL A 26 14.23 -7.50 -0.21
CA VAL A 26 13.38 -8.66 0.02
C VAL A 26 14.27 -9.81 0.43
N VAL A 27 14.02 -10.39 1.60
CA VAL A 27 14.76 -11.54 2.13
C VAL A 27 13.75 -12.63 2.47
N ASP A 28 13.90 -13.80 1.86
CA ASP A 28 12.97 -14.93 2.00
C ASP A 28 11.50 -14.56 1.71
N GLY A 29 11.29 -13.66 0.75
CA GLY A 29 9.96 -13.18 0.36
C GLY A 29 9.37 -12.13 1.31
N ILE A 30 10.12 -11.69 2.32
CA ILE A 30 9.69 -10.71 3.31
C ILE A 30 10.36 -9.36 3.03
N PHE A 31 9.59 -8.28 3.14
CA PHE A 31 10.08 -6.91 3.08
C PHE A 31 9.46 -6.07 4.19
N PHE A 32 10.14 -4.97 4.55
CA PHE A 32 9.64 -3.97 5.49
C PHE A 32 9.73 -2.60 4.85
N VAL A 33 8.61 -1.86 4.89
CA VAL A 33 8.53 -0.46 4.44
C VAL A 33 7.74 0.33 5.46
N THR A 34 8.12 1.58 5.68
CA THR A 34 7.29 2.54 6.42
C THR A 34 6.47 3.32 5.43
N LEU A 35 5.14 3.26 5.55
CA LEU A 35 4.23 4.02 4.71
C LEU A 35 3.64 5.21 5.49
N ASN A 36 3.29 6.27 4.76
CA ASN A 36 2.61 7.46 5.26
C ASN A 36 3.45 8.32 6.23
N GLY A 37 4.78 8.15 6.22
CA GLY A 37 5.68 8.91 7.09
C GLY A 37 5.65 10.42 6.84
N GLY A 38 5.28 10.84 5.63
CA GLY A 38 5.11 12.24 5.23
C GLY A 38 3.65 12.66 5.04
N SER A 39 2.68 11.91 5.58
CA SER A 39 1.23 12.13 5.37
C SER A 39 0.77 11.97 3.91
N GLU A 40 1.44 11.13 3.12
CA GLU A 40 1.12 10.85 1.71
C GLU A 40 -0.32 10.32 1.53
N PHE A 41 -0.82 9.53 2.48
CA PHE A 41 -2.20 9.04 2.50
C PHE A 41 -3.15 9.96 3.27
N SER A 42 -2.70 11.13 3.73
CA SER A 42 -3.33 12.01 4.73
C SER A 42 -3.06 11.62 6.18
N ALA A 43 -3.16 12.60 7.08
CA ALA A 43 -3.06 12.42 8.53
C ALA A 43 -4.18 11.53 9.10
N ASN A 44 -5.31 11.46 8.39
CA ASN A 44 -6.50 10.70 8.81
C ASN A 44 -6.64 9.37 8.04
N ALA A 45 -5.59 8.89 7.38
CA ALA A 45 -5.71 7.71 6.51
C ALA A 45 -6.13 6.44 7.25
N PHE A 46 -5.83 6.34 8.55
CA PHE A 46 -5.97 5.14 9.36
C PHE A 46 -6.81 5.34 10.63
N VAL A 47 -7.76 6.28 10.63
CA VAL A 47 -8.57 6.66 11.82
C VAL A 47 -9.83 5.79 12.02
N GLY A 48 -9.79 4.52 11.61
CA GLY A 48 -10.87 3.55 11.85
C GLY A 48 -11.80 3.29 10.67
N ASP A 49 -11.67 4.04 9.58
CA ASP A 49 -12.37 3.69 8.34
C ASP A 49 -11.79 2.41 7.72
N ALA A 50 -12.63 1.66 7.02
CA ALA A 50 -12.17 0.55 6.20
C ALA A 50 -11.29 1.07 5.06
N ARG A 51 -10.11 0.49 4.94
CA ARG A 51 -9.09 0.86 3.96
C ARG A 51 -8.41 -0.39 3.42
N TRP A 52 -7.97 -0.30 2.17
CA TRP A 52 -7.35 -1.38 1.44
C TRP A 52 -6.02 -0.91 0.85
N LEU A 53 -4.96 -1.65 1.16
CA LEU A 53 -3.63 -1.43 0.61
C LEU A 53 -3.50 -2.24 -0.68
N GLU A 54 -3.24 -1.53 -1.76
CA GLU A 54 -2.80 -2.11 -3.03
C GLU A 54 -1.27 -2.07 -3.09
N VAL A 55 -0.69 -3.15 -3.59
CA VAL A 55 0.75 -3.29 -3.77
C VAL A 55 1.02 -3.57 -5.23
N ALA A 56 1.86 -2.75 -5.85
CA ALA A 56 2.35 -2.99 -7.19
C ALA A 56 3.87 -3.23 -7.14
N VAL A 57 4.30 -4.31 -7.78
CA VAL A 57 5.70 -4.75 -7.79
C VAL A 57 6.30 -4.62 -9.18
N GLN A 58 7.59 -4.34 -9.24
CA GLN A 58 8.35 -4.24 -10.48
C GLN A 58 9.77 -4.71 -10.18
N CYS A 59 10.26 -5.70 -10.92
CA CYS A 59 11.66 -6.10 -10.95
C CYS A 59 12.46 -5.13 -11.84
N PRO A 60 13.80 -5.04 -11.69
CA PRO A 60 14.60 -4.07 -12.46
C PRO A 60 14.42 -4.11 -13.98
N ASP A 61 14.10 -5.27 -14.54
CA ASP A 61 13.95 -5.48 -15.99
C ASP A 61 12.49 -5.51 -16.47
N ASP A 62 11.52 -5.28 -15.57
CA ASP A 62 10.10 -5.24 -15.93
C ASP A 62 9.76 -3.90 -16.59
N ALA A 63 9.00 -3.94 -17.69
CA ALA A 63 8.56 -2.72 -18.39
C ALA A 63 7.56 -1.90 -17.56
N ASP A 64 6.69 -2.57 -16.82
CA ASP A 64 5.60 -1.97 -16.05
C ASP A 64 5.45 -2.63 -14.68
N TYR A 65 4.74 -1.95 -13.77
CA TYR A 65 4.36 -2.50 -12.48
C TYR A 65 3.27 -3.56 -12.63
N THR A 66 3.40 -4.67 -11.92
CA THR A 66 2.35 -5.67 -11.74
C THR A 66 1.62 -5.44 -10.43
N THR A 67 0.32 -5.15 -10.50
CA THR A 67 -0.55 -5.02 -9.32
C THR A 67 -0.89 -6.39 -8.74
N LEU A 68 -0.69 -6.56 -7.43
CA LEU A 68 -1.05 -7.77 -6.70
C LEU A 68 -2.50 -7.71 -6.24
N THR A 69 -3.31 -8.67 -6.67
CA THR A 69 -4.71 -8.83 -6.27
C THR A 69 -4.91 -10.02 -5.33
N PRO A 70 -5.90 -9.98 -4.43
CA PRO A 70 -6.76 -8.84 -4.08
C PRO A 70 -6.03 -7.80 -3.21
N ARG A 71 -6.57 -6.57 -3.13
CA ARG A 71 -6.06 -5.57 -2.17
C ARG A 71 -6.18 -6.09 -0.74
N ARG A 72 -5.21 -5.74 0.10
CA ARG A 72 -5.16 -6.23 1.48
C ARG A 72 -5.84 -5.24 2.41
N PRO A 73 -6.77 -5.67 3.28
CA PRO A 73 -7.35 -4.76 4.27
C PRO A 73 -6.25 -4.20 5.18
N SER A 74 -6.19 -2.88 5.30
CA SER A 74 -5.17 -2.17 6.09
C SER A 74 -5.68 -1.79 7.49
N MET A 75 -6.67 -2.52 7.99
CA MET A 75 -7.35 -2.19 9.24
C MET A 75 -6.37 -2.25 10.42
N LEU A 76 -6.16 -1.12 11.09
CA LEU A 76 -5.78 -1.10 12.50
C LEU A 76 -7.05 -1.38 13.30
N TYR A 77 -7.33 -2.65 13.58
CA TYR A 77 -8.39 -2.97 14.53
C TYR A 77 -7.82 -2.77 15.95
N PRO A 78 -8.35 -1.86 16.78
CA PRO A 78 -8.11 -1.97 18.21
C PRO A 78 -8.83 -3.23 18.67
N ILE A 79 -8.08 -4.28 19.00
CA ILE A 79 -8.59 -5.35 19.86
C ILE A 79 -8.90 -4.70 21.19
N VAL A 80 -10.20 -4.52 21.49
CA VAL A 80 -10.71 -4.46 22.87
C VAL A 80 -10.91 -5.88 23.37
#